data_AF-A0A1L9SDY1-F1
#
_entry.id   AF-A0A1L9SDY1-F1
#
_cell.length_a   1.000
_cell.length_b   1.000
_cell.length_c   1.000
_cell.angle_alpha   90.00
_cell.angle_beta   90.00
_cell.angle_gamma   90.00
#
_symmetry.space_group_name_H-M   'P 1'
#
loop_
_entity.id
_entity.type
_entity.pdbx_description
1 polymer ?
#
loop_
_entity_poly.entity_id
_entity_poly.type
_entity_poly.pdbx_seq_one_letter_code
_entity_poly.pdbx_strand_id
1 'polypeptide(L)'
;MDLKFSRSPSGLSETATNVALPLEMPGDVRVRLQAYTCANDHDDTAELLRQTFKYFPAEGRKNLTNDILKCITDSQIHLLAKVIENGLLTPIKVAGAKTVINPSPRIGVEDSIEQLSTLIDGSIAHSQAVLRLRCLERDGDMCVLSGYYDIEKWKTSPPDKTTADLEAAHIIPFSLASFRDETERQYITTVWNTIFRYFPGVRSRWRPRLVTQMLPHKLQSLGTETG
;
A
#
# COMPACT_ATOMS: atom_id res chain seq x y z
N MET A 1 -9.18 40.73 19.27
CA MET A 1 -9.07 40.37 17.84
C MET A 1 -8.78 38.88 17.80
N ASP A 2 -9.84 38.09 17.67
CA ASP A 2 -9.79 36.63 17.77
C ASP A 2 -9.38 36.02 16.42
N LEU A 3 -8.14 35.54 16.33
CA LEU A 3 -7.68 34.76 15.19
C LEU A 3 -8.19 33.32 15.34
N LYS A 4 -9.34 33.06 14.73
CA LYS A 4 -9.87 31.70 14.52
C LYS A 4 -8.90 30.94 13.62
N PHE A 5 -8.16 30.01 14.20
CA PHE A 5 -7.34 29.04 13.47
C PHE A 5 -8.27 28.12 12.69
N SER A 6 -8.43 28.34 11.39
CA SER A 6 -9.16 27.43 10.51
C SER A 6 -8.35 26.15 10.37
N ARG A 7 -8.69 25.15 11.17
CA ARG A 7 -8.17 23.79 11.04
C ARG A 7 -8.72 23.22 9.73
N SER A 8 -7.90 23.22 8.69
CA SER A 8 -8.20 22.46 7.46
C SER A 8 -8.44 21.01 7.85
N PRO A 9 -9.60 20.40 7.53
CA PRO A 9 -9.82 18.99 7.80
C PRO A 9 -9.03 18.22 6.75
N SER A 10 -7.80 17.82 7.07
CA SER A 10 -7.09 16.80 6.33
C SER A 10 -7.95 15.53 6.36
N GLY A 11 -8.69 15.28 5.28
CA GLY A 11 -9.60 14.14 5.09
C GLY A 11 -8.92 12.77 5.00
N LEU A 12 -7.72 12.64 5.58
CA LEU A 12 -6.96 11.41 5.76
C LEU A 12 -7.04 10.88 7.21
N SER A 13 -7.58 11.67 8.14
CA SER A 13 -7.73 11.28 9.56
C SER A 13 -8.73 10.14 9.78
N GLU A 14 -9.64 9.85 8.84
CA GLU A 14 -10.64 8.79 8.98
C GLU A 14 -10.13 7.38 8.60
N THR A 15 -8.89 7.28 8.13
CA THR A 15 -8.27 5.98 7.79
C THR A 15 -7.26 5.50 8.84
N ALA A 16 -7.17 6.16 9.99
CA ALA A 16 -6.74 5.47 11.20
C ALA A 16 -7.78 4.39 11.48
N THR A 17 -7.59 3.23 10.82
CA THR A 17 -8.36 2.04 11.07
C THR A 17 -8.28 1.86 12.57
N ASN A 18 -9.42 2.06 13.22
CA ASN A 18 -9.55 1.78 14.63
C ASN A 18 -9.40 0.25 14.72
N VAL A 19 -8.16 -0.23 14.80
CA VAL A 19 -7.78 -1.67 14.88
C VAL A 19 -8.38 -2.30 16.16
N ALA A 20 -9.01 -1.48 17.01
CA ALA A 20 -9.53 -1.81 18.33
C ALA A 20 -11.07 -1.93 18.43
N LEU A 21 -11.83 -1.97 17.34
CA LEU A 21 -13.23 -2.44 17.43
C LEU A 21 -13.26 -3.97 17.28
N PRO A 22 -14.00 -4.72 18.11
CA PRO A 22 -14.20 -6.15 17.91
C PRO A 22 -14.88 -6.37 16.56
N LEU A 23 -14.08 -6.72 15.56
CA LEU A 23 -14.55 -6.98 14.21
C LEU A 23 -14.85 -8.46 14.11
N GLU A 24 -16.11 -8.79 14.42
CA GLU A 24 -16.59 -10.16 14.26
C GLU A 24 -16.86 -10.46 12.80
N MET A 25 -16.24 -11.52 12.29
CA MET A 25 -16.60 -12.11 11.00
C MET A 25 -18.03 -12.67 11.08
N PRO A 26 -18.89 -12.40 10.09
CA PRO A 26 -20.24 -12.97 10.04
C PRO A 26 -20.24 -14.49 10.23
N GLY A 27 -21.22 -15.00 10.98
CA GLY A 27 -21.26 -16.41 11.39
C GLY A 27 -21.34 -17.38 10.22
N ASP A 28 -22.11 -17.03 9.19
CA ASP A 28 -22.24 -17.77 7.94
C ASP A 28 -20.90 -17.88 7.18
N VAL A 29 -20.15 -16.77 7.07
CA VAL A 29 -18.80 -16.77 6.49
C VAL A 29 -17.86 -17.66 7.29
N ARG A 30 -17.91 -17.55 8.62
CA ARG A 30 -17.06 -18.35 9.52
C ARG A 30 -17.31 -19.84 9.33
N VAL A 31 -18.58 -20.25 9.30
CA VAL A 31 -18.99 -21.63 9.04
C VAL A 31 -18.53 -22.08 7.66
N ARG A 32 -18.70 -21.24 6.62
CA ARG A 32 -18.25 -21.58 5.25
C ARG A 32 -16.74 -21.81 5.16
N LEU A 33 -15.94 -21.00 5.85
CA LEU A 33 -14.48 -21.13 5.91
C LEU A 33 -14.00 -22.23 6.88
N GLN A 34 -14.83 -22.67 7.82
CA GLN A 34 -14.55 -23.84 8.67
C GLN A 34 -14.82 -25.15 7.92
N ALA A 35 -15.82 -25.17 7.05
CA ALA A 35 -16.18 -26.31 6.21
C ALA A 35 -15.32 -26.45 4.95
N TYR A 36 -14.40 -25.51 4.71
CA TYR A 36 -13.50 -25.56 3.56
C TYR A 36 -12.50 -26.73 3.67
N THR A 37 -12.40 -27.52 2.60
CA THR A 37 -11.41 -28.59 2.47
C THR A 37 -10.15 -28.09 1.78
N CYS A 38 -9.02 -28.14 2.49
CA CYS A 38 -7.71 -27.79 1.94
C CYS A 38 -7.36 -28.66 0.73
N ALA A 39 -6.84 -28.02 -0.33
CA ALA A 39 -6.41 -28.73 -1.54
C ALA A 39 -5.12 -29.54 -1.34
N ASN A 40 -4.27 -29.13 -0.39
CA ASN A 40 -3.02 -29.79 0.01
C ASN A 40 -2.55 -29.30 1.40
N ASP A 41 -1.48 -29.89 1.92
CA ASP A 41 -0.91 -29.59 3.25
C ASP A 41 -0.37 -28.16 3.42
N HIS A 42 -0.19 -27.42 2.32
CA HIS A 42 0.29 -26.04 2.31
C HIS A 42 -0.81 -25.04 1.93
N ASP A 43 -2.07 -25.49 1.86
CA ASP A 43 -3.19 -24.64 1.49
C ASP A 43 -3.65 -23.76 2.67
N ASP A 44 -3.21 -22.51 2.66
CA ASP A 44 -3.52 -21.48 3.64
C ASP A 44 -4.78 -20.66 3.29
N THR A 45 -5.56 -21.07 2.28
CA THR A 45 -6.72 -20.33 1.73
C THR A 45 -7.65 -19.79 2.81
N ALA A 46 -8.10 -20.64 3.73
CA ALA A 46 -9.06 -20.23 4.76
C ALA A 46 -8.44 -19.22 5.74
N GLU A 47 -7.15 -19.35 6.05
CA GLU A 47 -6.45 -18.44 6.95
C GLU A 47 -6.17 -17.09 6.26
N LEU A 48 -5.73 -17.11 5.01
CA LEU A 48 -5.57 -15.91 4.18
C LEU A 48 -6.86 -15.09 4.12
N LEU A 49 -8.01 -15.73 3.92
CA LEU A 49 -9.32 -15.06 3.88
C LEU A 49 -9.72 -14.49 5.25
N ARG A 50 -9.37 -15.17 6.36
CA ARG A 50 -9.58 -14.63 7.72
C ARG A 50 -8.70 -13.41 7.99
N GLN A 51 -7.42 -13.47 7.63
CA GLN A 51 -6.50 -12.35 7.84
C GLN A 51 -6.85 -11.15 6.96
N THR A 52 -7.17 -11.37 5.68
CA THR A 52 -7.60 -10.29 4.79
C THR A 52 -8.90 -9.64 5.28
N PHE A 53 -9.87 -10.42 5.78
CA PHE A 53 -11.05 -9.85 6.43
C PHE A 53 -10.68 -8.97 7.62
N LYS A 54 -9.76 -9.42 8.49
CA LYS A 54 -9.33 -8.64 9.67
C LYS A 54 -8.77 -7.26 9.29
N TYR A 55 -7.98 -7.17 8.23
CA TYR A 55 -7.27 -5.95 7.86
C TYR A 55 -7.95 -5.10 6.78
N PHE A 56 -8.92 -5.63 6.03
CA PHE A 56 -9.66 -4.84 5.05
C PHE A 56 -10.49 -3.74 5.71
N PRO A 57 -10.70 -2.60 5.04
CA PRO A 57 -11.62 -1.57 5.50
C PRO A 57 -13.06 -2.09 5.52
N ALA A 58 -13.97 -1.40 6.21
CA ALA A 58 -15.35 -1.85 6.41
C ALA A 58 -16.06 -2.26 5.10
N GLU A 59 -15.95 -1.44 4.05
CA GLU A 59 -16.54 -1.76 2.74
C GLU A 59 -15.83 -2.93 2.04
N GLY A 60 -14.51 -3.05 2.22
CA GLY A 60 -13.75 -4.20 1.73
C GLY A 60 -14.16 -5.51 2.38
N ARG A 61 -14.42 -5.48 3.69
CA ARG A 61 -14.95 -6.63 4.44
C ARG A 61 -16.32 -7.05 3.96
N LYS A 62 -17.26 -6.10 3.77
CA LYS A 62 -18.58 -6.38 3.19
C LYS A 62 -18.46 -7.06 1.82
N ASN A 63 -17.53 -6.56 1.00
CA ASN A 63 -17.28 -7.11 -0.33
C ASN A 63 -16.72 -8.53 -0.26
N LEU A 64 -15.73 -8.78 0.61
CA LEU A 64 -15.17 -10.11 0.85
C LEU A 64 -16.21 -11.10 1.39
N THR A 65 -17.04 -10.68 2.35
CA THR A 65 -18.17 -11.48 2.86
C THR A 65 -19.08 -11.92 1.72
N ASN A 66 -19.52 -10.98 0.89
CA ASN A 66 -20.39 -11.28 -0.24
C ASN A 66 -19.72 -12.21 -1.26
N ASP A 67 -18.42 -12.05 -1.49
CA ASP A 67 -17.68 -12.87 -2.45
C ASP A 67 -17.49 -14.30 -1.93
N ILE A 68 -17.20 -14.49 -0.63
CA ILE A 68 -17.12 -15.82 -0.01
C ILE A 68 -18.48 -16.54 -0.04
N LEU A 69 -19.57 -15.85 0.30
CA LEU A 69 -20.90 -16.47 0.33
C LEU A 69 -21.43 -16.85 -1.06
N LYS A 70 -20.91 -16.22 -2.13
CA LYS A 70 -21.20 -16.61 -3.52
C LYS A 70 -20.42 -17.84 -3.98
N CYS A 71 -19.37 -18.24 -3.27
CA CYS A 71 -18.62 -19.45 -3.59
C CYS A 71 -19.39 -20.70 -3.17
N ILE A 72 -19.90 -21.42 -4.16
CA ILE A 72 -20.64 -22.68 -3.98
C ILE A 72 -19.66 -23.81 -3.67
N THR A 73 -18.49 -23.83 -4.31
CA THR A 73 -17.50 -24.92 -4.17
C THR A 73 -16.22 -24.44 -3.50
N ASP A 74 -15.47 -25.39 -2.92
CA ASP A 74 -14.16 -25.08 -2.32
C ASP A 74 -13.14 -24.63 -3.38
N SER A 75 -13.23 -25.14 -4.61
CA SER A 75 -12.42 -24.63 -5.72
C SER A 75 -12.65 -23.14 -6.00
N GLN A 76 -13.87 -22.63 -5.81
CA GLN A 76 -14.18 -21.21 -5.95
C GLN A 76 -13.61 -20.38 -4.80
N ILE A 77 -13.63 -20.91 -3.58
CA ILE A 77 -12.99 -20.24 -2.42
C ILE A 77 -11.47 -20.17 -2.62
N HIS A 78 -10.85 -21.26 -3.06
CA HIS A 78 -9.42 -21.29 -3.37
C HIS A 78 -9.08 -20.27 -4.46
N LEU A 79 -9.88 -20.22 -5.53
CA LEU A 79 -9.69 -19.23 -6.60
C LEU A 79 -9.85 -17.80 -6.08
N LEU A 80 -10.82 -17.52 -5.21
CA LEU A 80 -11.00 -16.21 -4.59
C LEU A 80 -9.76 -15.78 -3.79
N ALA A 81 -9.19 -16.69 -2.98
CA ALA A 81 -7.95 -16.43 -2.27
C ALA A 81 -6.79 -16.12 -3.23
N LYS A 82 -6.66 -16.87 -4.33
CA LYS A 82 -5.64 -16.61 -5.36
C LYS A 82 -5.84 -15.28 -6.07
N VAL A 83 -7.07 -14.84 -6.30
CA VAL A 83 -7.35 -13.50 -6.85
C VAL A 83 -6.88 -12.41 -5.89
N ILE A 84 -7.12 -12.55 -4.59
CA ILE A 84 -6.66 -11.58 -3.59
C ILE A 84 -5.14 -11.60 -3.47
N GLU A 85 -4.53 -12.78 -3.41
CA GLU A 85 -3.08 -12.93 -3.35
C GLU A 85 -2.40 -12.29 -4.56
N ASN A 86 -2.80 -12.67 -5.78
CA ASN A 86 -2.18 -12.21 -7.01
C ASN A 86 -2.54 -10.77 -7.38
N GLY A 87 -3.74 -10.32 -7.00
CA GLY A 87 -4.27 -9.00 -7.30
C GLY A 87 -3.96 -7.93 -6.25
N LEU A 88 -3.46 -8.31 -5.08
CA LEU A 88 -3.16 -7.37 -4.00
C LEU A 88 -1.83 -7.66 -3.30
N LEU A 89 -1.64 -8.87 -2.76
CA LEU A 89 -0.51 -9.16 -1.87
C LEU A 89 0.81 -9.31 -2.62
N THR A 90 0.81 -10.11 -3.69
CA THR A 90 1.99 -10.34 -4.54
C THR A 90 2.49 -9.07 -5.21
N PRO A 91 1.65 -8.22 -5.84
CA PRO A 91 2.10 -6.95 -6.42
C PRO A 91 2.81 -6.07 -5.39
N ILE A 92 2.24 -5.93 -4.18
CA ILE A 92 2.80 -5.11 -3.11
C ILE A 92 4.12 -5.73 -2.60
N LYS A 93 4.18 -7.05 -2.40
CA LYS A 93 5.37 -7.76 -1.92
C LYS A 93 6.53 -7.73 -2.92
N VAL A 94 6.28 -8.09 -4.18
CA VAL A 94 7.31 -8.19 -5.23
C VAL A 94 7.91 -6.83 -5.53
N ALA A 95 7.08 -5.79 -5.59
CA ALA A 95 7.56 -4.45 -5.81
C ALA A 95 8.25 -3.86 -4.58
N GLY A 96 7.74 -4.11 -3.37
CA GLY A 96 8.40 -3.71 -2.12
C GLY A 96 9.78 -4.37 -1.93
N ALA A 97 9.96 -5.61 -2.42
CA ALA A 97 11.26 -6.26 -2.44
C ALA A 97 12.21 -5.63 -3.49
N LYS A 98 11.69 -5.15 -4.62
CA LYS A 98 12.46 -4.44 -5.64
C LYS A 98 12.81 -3.00 -5.27
N THR A 99 12.15 -2.40 -4.29
CA THR A 99 12.41 -1.01 -3.87
C THR A 99 13.62 -0.84 -2.96
N VAL A 100 14.31 -1.92 -2.55
CA VAL A 100 15.54 -1.77 -1.73
C VAL A 100 16.66 -1.14 -2.56
N ILE A 101 16.74 -1.41 -3.87
CA ILE A 101 17.63 -0.72 -4.81
C ILE A 101 17.04 -0.87 -6.21
N ASN A 102 16.10 -0.03 -6.64
CA ASN A 102 15.88 0.09 -8.08
C ASN A 102 15.30 1.45 -8.50
N PRO A 103 16.01 2.21 -9.33
CA PRO A 103 15.45 3.39 -9.97
C PRO A 103 14.27 2.98 -10.87
N SER A 104 13.26 3.84 -10.91
CA SER A 104 12.11 3.71 -11.80
C SER A 104 12.59 3.41 -13.24
N PRO A 105 12.21 2.27 -13.87
CA PRO A 105 12.61 2.03 -15.25
C PRO A 105 11.77 2.93 -16.16
N ARG A 106 12.35 4.03 -16.63
CA ARG A 106 11.91 4.65 -17.88
C ARG A 106 12.57 3.86 -19.01
N ILE A 107 11.79 2.97 -19.61
CA ILE A 107 12.23 2.18 -20.77
C ILE A 107 12.28 3.10 -21.99
N GLY A 108 13.42 3.09 -22.68
CA GLY A 108 13.56 3.61 -24.03
C GLY A 108 14.82 4.44 -24.32
N VAL A 109 16.02 4.00 -23.93
CA VAL A 109 17.31 4.36 -24.60
C VAL A 109 18.37 3.31 -24.21
N GLU A 110 18.63 2.32 -25.07
CA GLU A 110 19.59 1.23 -24.80
C GLU A 110 21.03 1.51 -25.25
N ASP A 111 21.36 2.67 -25.84
CA ASP A 111 22.70 2.90 -26.40
C ASP A 111 23.42 4.10 -25.76
N SER A 112 24.07 3.89 -24.60
CA SER A 112 25.28 4.57 -24.07
C SER A 112 25.31 4.60 -22.53
N ILE A 113 25.73 3.48 -21.94
CA ILE A 113 25.56 3.14 -20.52
C ILE A 113 26.36 4.04 -19.55
N GLU A 114 27.50 4.60 -19.95
CA GLU A 114 28.35 5.36 -19.00
C GLU A 114 27.93 6.83 -18.84
N GLN A 115 27.51 7.50 -19.92
CA GLN A 115 27.13 8.91 -19.89
C GLN A 115 25.70 9.13 -19.36
N LEU A 116 24.85 8.09 -19.42
CA LEU A 116 23.49 8.10 -18.87
C LEU A 116 23.45 7.97 -17.35
N SER A 117 24.42 7.29 -16.72
CA SER A 117 24.44 7.06 -15.26
C SER A 117 24.35 8.36 -14.45
N THR A 118 25.18 9.35 -14.80
CA THR A 118 25.23 10.66 -14.12
C THR A 118 23.99 11.53 -14.37
N LEU A 119 23.37 11.43 -15.55
CA LEU A 119 22.14 12.17 -15.90
C LEU A 119 20.89 11.53 -15.24
N ILE A 120 20.89 10.20 -15.13
CA ILE A 120 19.86 9.40 -14.49
C ILE A 120 19.86 9.64 -12.97
N ASP A 121 21.03 9.63 -12.33
CA ASP A 121 21.18 9.92 -10.90
C ASP A 121 20.64 11.31 -10.52
N GLY A 122 20.96 12.34 -11.32
CA GLY A 122 20.45 13.70 -11.10
C GLY A 122 18.93 13.83 -11.27
N SER A 123 18.36 13.19 -12.30
CA SER A 123 16.91 13.23 -12.56
C SER A 123 16.10 12.46 -11.51
N ILE A 124 16.64 11.33 -11.03
CA ILE A 124 16.00 10.49 -10.02
C ILE A 124 16.07 11.16 -8.65
N ALA A 125 17.24 11.64 -8.24
CA ALA A 125 17.40 12.39 -6.99
C ALA A 125 16.46 13.60 -6.97
N HIS A 126 16.32 14.30 -8.11
CA HIS A 126 15.37 15.39 -8.24
C HIS A 126 13.91 14.92 -8.11
N SER A 127 13.55 13.78 -8.71
CA SER A 127 12.18 13.24 -8.61
C SER A 127 11.82 12.77 -7.20
N GLN A 128 12.78 12.18 -6.47
CA GLN A 128 12.61 11.75 -5.09
C GLN A 128 12.57 12.95 -4.12
N ALA A 129 13.38 13.98 -4.36
CA ALA A 129 13.33 15.21 -3.58
C ALA A 129 11.97 15.94 -3.76
N VAL A 130 11.46 16.02 -4.99
CA VAL A 130 10.13 16.57 -5.27
C VAL A 130 9.03 15.73 -4.62
N LEU A 131 9.18 14.41 -4.63
CA LEU A 131 8.23 13.50 -4.02
C LEU A 131 8.21 13.63 -2.49
N ARG A 132 9.40 13.67 -1.86
CA ARG A 132 9.58 13.94 -0.43
C ARG A 132 8.94 15.24 -0.02
N LEU A 133 9.25 16.33 -0.74
CA LEU A 133 8.70 17.65 -0.46
C LEU A 133 7.16 17.62 -0.47
N ARG A 134 6.55 17.03 -1.50
CA ARG A 134 5.09 16.94 -1.61
C ARG A 134 4.46 16.09 -0.51
N CYS A 135 5.13 15.02 -0.08
CA CYS A 135 4.64 14.18 1.00
C CYS A 135 4.71 14.92 2.34
N LEU A 136 5.81 15.62 2.63
CA LEU A 136 5.95 16.46 3.82
C LEU A 136 4.89 17.57 3.86
N GLU A 137 4.69 18.31 2.76
CA GLU A 137 3.66 19.35 2.66
C GLU A 137 2.25 18.80 2.92
N ARG A 138 1.95 17.61 2.37
CA ARG A 138 0.64 16.97 2.54
C ARG A 138 0.43 16.47 3.97
N ASP A 139 1.48 15.91 4.57
CA ASP A 139 1.41 15.17 5.83
C ASP A 139 1.72 16.06 7.06
N GLY A 140 2.06 17.34 6.85
CA GLY A 140 2.34 18.29 7.93
C GLY A 140 3.75 18.16 8.51
N ASP A 141 4.72 17.91 7.64
CA ASP A 141 6.13 17.66 7.97
C ASP A 141 6.34 16.45 8.89
N MET A 142 5.41 15.49 8.91
CA MET A 142 5.47 14.32 9.78
C MET A 142 5.14 13.02 9.04
N CYS A 143 5.66 11.91 9.56
CA CYS A 143 5.26 10.58 9.15
C CYS A 143 3.84 10.29 9.66
N VAL A 144 2.94 9.92 8.74
CA VAL A 144 1.54 9.58 9.08
C VAL A 144 1.40 8.31 9.91
N LEU A 145 2.39 7.43 9.93
CA LEU A 145 2.36 6.18 10.67
C LEU A 145 2.92 6.32 12.09
N SER A 146 4.15 6.84 12.23
CA SER A 146 4.80 6.97 13.54
C SER A 146 4.44 8.25 14.28
N GLY A 147 3.95 9.26 13.56
CA GLY A 147 3.74 10.59 14.09
C GLY A 147 5.01 11.41 14.30
N TYR A 148 6.18 10.92 13.84
CA TYR A 148 7.46 11.62 14.00
C TYR A 148 7.60 12.71 12.97
N TYR A 149 8.15 13.84 13.39
CA TYR A 149 8.41 14.97 12.52
C TYR A 149 9.73 14.81 11.78
N ASP A 150 9.83 15.44 10.63
CA ASP A 150 11.05 15.48 9.85
C ASP A 150 12.16 16.22 10.60
N ILE A 151 13.32 15.58 10.73
CA ILE A 151 14.46 16.15 11.46
C ILE A 151 14.99 17.44 10.82
N GLU A 152 14.87 17.62 9.50
CA GLU A 152 15.26 18.84 8.80
C GLU A 152 14.29 19.99 9.10
N LYS A 153 13.08 19.67 9.57
CA LYS A 153 12.02 20.61 9.97
C LYS A 153 11.92 20.80 11.49
N TRP A 154 12.95 20.43 12.26
CA TRP A 154 12.92 20.48 13.73
C TRP A 154 12.55 21.87 14.30
N LYS A 155 12.93 22.96 13.63
CA LYS A 155 12.64 24.34 14.09
C LYS A 155 11.17 24.72 14.01
N THR A 156 10.43 24.14 13.06
CA THR A 156 9.00 24.36 12.87
C THR A 156 8.16 23.27 13.52
N SER A 157 8.82 22.21 14.02
CA SER A 157 8.18 21.10 14.72
C SER A 157 7.80 21.50 16.15
N PRO A 158 6.72 20.95 16.71
CA PRO A 158 6.36 21.20 18.10
C PRO A 158 7.47 20.68 19.05
N PRO A 159 7.82 21.42 20.11
CA PRO A 159 8.97 21.11 20.97
C PRO A 159 8.81 19.81 21.80
N ASP A 160 7.60 19.29 21.91
CA ASP A 160 7.26 18.04 22.62
C ASP A 160 7.25 16.80 21.71
N LYS A 161 7.55 16.95 20.41
CA LYS A 161 7.42 15.87 19.43
C LYS A 161 8.77 15.33 19.00
N THR A 162 8.81 14.02 18.86
CA THR A 162 9.98 13.28 18.39
C THR A 162 10.20 13.57 16.91
N THR A 163 11.45 13.82 16.54
CA THR A 163 11.90 13.94 15.15
C THR A 163 12.61 12.66 14.70
N ALA A 164 12.59 12.40 13.40
CA ALA A 164 13.35 11.32 12.77
C ALA A 164 13.70 11.71 11.32
N ASP A 165 14.65 10.99 10.73
CA ASP A 165 14.82 11.05 9.29
C ASP A 165 13.67 10.28 8.61
N LEU A 166 13.00 10.97 7.67
CA LEU A 166 11.79 10.49 7.01
C LEU A 166 12.04 10.35 5.52
N GLU A 167 11.65 9.24 4.92
CA GLU A 167 11.76 9.05 3.46
C GLU A 167 10.39 8.95 2.80
N ALA A 168 10.28 9.39 1.55
CA ALA A 168 9.07 9.17 0.77
C ALA A 168 9.06 7.76 0.17
N ALA A 169 8.06 6.98 0.55
CA ALA A 169 7.83 5.62 0.08
C ALA A 169 6.61 5.54 -0.83
N HIS A 170 6.73 4.73 -1.88
CA HIS A 170 5.62 4.42 -2.77
C HIS A 170 4.76 3.33 -2.11
N ILE A 171 3.49 3.63 -1.83
CA ILE A 171 2.57 2.65 -1.23
C ILE A 171 2.05 1.69 -2.29
N ILE A 172 1.77 2.24 -3.48
CA ILE A 172 1.44 1.43 -4.64
C ILE A 172 2.67 1.40 -5.54
N PRO A 173 3.14 0.21 -5.90
CA PRO A 173 4.24 0.02 -6.83
C PRO A 173 4.10 0.82 -8.12
N PHE A 174 5.19 1.49 -8.54
CA PHE A 174 5.24 2.19 -9.82
C PHE A 174 4.95 1.27 -11.02
N SER A 175 5.29 -0.02 -10.91
CA SER A 175 5.01 -1.04 -11.92
C SER A 175 3.51 -1.26 -12.20
N LEU A 176 2.61 -0.68 -11.41
CA LEU A 176 1.17 -0.71 -11.65
C LEU A 176 0.65 0.52 -12.40
N ALA A 177 1.53 1.46 -12.76
CA ALA A 177 1.18 2.71 -13.45
C ALA A 177 1.35 2.67 -14.98
N SER A 178 2.09 1.69 -15.51
CA SER A 178 2.38 1.54 -16.94
C SER A 178 2.51 0.08 -17.33
N PHE A 179 2.21 -0.25 -18.59
CA PHE A 179 2.37 -1.58 -19.17
C PHE A 179 3.10 -1.49 -20.50
N ARG A 180 3.85 -2.53 -20.86
CA ARG A 180 4.62 -2.66 -22.10
C ARG A 180 3.83 -3.39 -23.18
N ASP A 181 3.00 -4.33 -22.78
CA ASP A 181 2.21 -5.17 -23.67
C ASP A 181 0.81 -5.44 -23.10
N GLU A 182 -0.03 -6.10 -23.89
CA GLU A 182 -1.43 -6.37 -23.52
C GLU A 182 -1.56 -7.39 -22.37
N THR A 183 -0.57 -8.28 -22.21
CA THR A 183 -0.56 -9.26 -21.09
C THR A 183 -0.33 -8.54 -19.77
N GLU A 184 0.67 -7.65 -19.73
CA GLU A 184 0.95 -6.81 -18.57
C GLU A 184 -0.23 -5.85 -18.29
N ARG A 185 -0.84 -5.30 -19.33
CA ARG A 185 -2.05 -4.48 -19.20
C ARG A 185 -3.19 -5.23 -18.51
N GLN A 186 -3.45 -6.46 -18.92
CA GLN A 186 -4.51 -7.28 -18.34
C GLN A 186 -4.22 -7.62 -16.88
N TYR A 187 -2.97 -7.93 -16.56
CA TYR A 187 -2.51 -8.16 -15.18
C TYR A 187 -2.69 -6.90 -14.32
N ILE A 188 -2.18 -5.75 -14.75
CA ILE A 188 -2.31 -4.48 -14.02
C ILE A 188 -3.77 -4.09 -13.83
N THR A 189 -4.61 -4.31 -14.85
CA THR A 189 -6.05 -4.08 -14.76
C THR A 189 -6.70 -4.98 -13.70
N THR A 190 -6.26 -6.23 -13.58
CA THR A 190 -6.74 -7.18 -12.56
C THR A 190 -6.34 -6.74 -11.16
N VAL A 191 -5.11 -6.25 -11.00
CA VAL A 191 -4.62 -5.66 -9.74
C VAL A 191 -5.48 -4.45 -9.35
N TRP A 192 -5.70 -3.50 -10.28
CA TRP A 192 -6.53 -2.33 -10.02
C TRP A 192 -7.98 -2.67 -9.66
N ASN A 193 -8.58 -3.62 -10.37
CA ASN A 193 -9.92 -4.09 -10.06
C ASN A 193 -10.00 -4.69 -8.65
N THR A 194 -8.98 -5.46 -8.26
CA THR A 194 -8.88 -6.06 -6.92
C THR A 194 -8.73 -4.98 -5.85
N ILE A 195 -7.85 -4.00 -6.06
CA ILE A 195 -7.68 -2.85 -5.15
C ILE A 195 -9.00 -2.08 -5.00
N PHE A 196 -9.69 -1.75 -6.10
CA PHE A 196 -10.94 -1.00 -6.03
C PHE A 196 -12.09 -1.82 -5.42
N ARG A 197 -12.09 -3.14 -5.56
CA ARG A 197 -13.05 -4.03 -4.92
C ARG A 197 -12.90 -4.01 -3.40
N TYR A 198 -11.69 -4.16 -2.89
CA TYR A 198 -11.46 -4.32 -1.44
C TYR A 198 -11.07 -3.03 -0.72
N PHE A 199 -10.66 -2.00 -1.45
CA PHE A 199 -10.41 -0.65 -0.93
C PHE A 199 -11.17 0.38 -1.78
N PRO A 200 -12.52 0.35 -1.79
CA PRO A 200 -13.32 1.21 -2.67
C PRO A 200 -13.10 2.70 -2.44
N GLY A 201 -12.72 3.10 -1.22
CA GLY A 201 -12.32 4.47 -0.89
C GLY A 201 -11.06 4.96 -1.61
N VAL A 202 -10.27 4.06 -2.23
CA VAL A 202 -9.16 4.43 -3.10
C VAL A 202 -9.70 5.00 -4.40
N ARG A 203 -10.76 4.44 -4.99
CA ARG A 203 -11.30 4.89 -6.29
C ARG A 203 -11.80 6.33 -6.26
N SER A 204 -12.46 6.72 -5.16
CA SER A 204 -12.97 8.09 -4.97
C SER A 204 -11.87 9.11 -4.65
N ARG A 205 -10.75 8.64 -4.09
CA ARG A 205 -9.57 9.47 -3.76
C ARG A 205 -8.47 9.39 -4.81
N TRP A 206 -8.61 8.49 -5.78
CA TRP A 206 -7.63 8.27 -6.83
C TRP A 206 -7.54 9.51 -7.70
N ARG A 207 -6.47 10.26 -7.49
CA ARG A 207 -5.93 11.24 -8.43
C ARG A 207 -4.68 10.56 -9.00
N PRO A 208 -4.47 10.51 -10.33
CA PRO A 208 -3.28 9.89 -10.95
C PRO A 208 -1.90 10.44 -10.52
N ARG A 209 -1.84 11.32 -9.50
CA ARG A 209 -0.65 12.07 -9.07
C ARG A 209 -0.27 11.90 -7.58
N LEU A 210 -0.90 11.03 -6.78
CA LEU A 210 -0.81 11.12 -5.28
C LEU A 210 -0.59 9.82 -4.48
N VAL A 211 0.07 8.78 -5.03
CA VAL A 211 0.19 7.50 -4.31
C VAL A 211 1.56 7.31 -3.63
N THR A 212 1.83 8.13 -2.61
CA THR A 212 3.10 8.10 -1.86
C THR A 212 2.87 8.50 -0.40
N GLN A 213 3.64 7.97 0.55
CA GLN A 213 3.60 8.29 1.99
C GLN A 213 5.01 8.40 2.58
N MET A 214 5.19 9.16 3.66
CA MET A 214 6.46 9.20 4.40
C MET A 214 6.60 8.01 5.37
N LEU A 215 7.77 7.40 5.43
CA LEU A 215 8.13 6.32 6.39
C LEU A 215 9.42 6.69 7.16
N PRO A 216 9.56 6.28 8.44
CA PRO A 216 10.78 6.50 9.21
C PRO A 216 11.86 5.45 8.86
N HIS A 217 13.12 5.88 8.82
CA HIS A 217 14.27 5.06 8.38
C HIS A 217 14.44 3.72 9.14
N LYS A 218 14.00 3.64 10.41
CA LYS A 218 14.17 2.42 11.25
C LYS A 218 13.13 1.31 11.03
N LEU A 219 12.04 1.53 10.29
CA LEU A 219 11.06 0.47 9.99
C LEU A 219 11.42 -0.37 8.75
N GLN A 220 12.50 -0.02 8.03
CA GLN A 220 12.97 -0.75 6.86
C GLN A 220 13.97 -1.87 7.20
N SER A 221 14.55 -1.88 8.42
CA SER A 221 15.65 -2.79 8.78
C SER A 221 15.25 -4.03 9.59
N LEU A 222 13.95 -4.32 9.78
CA LEU A 222 13.50 -5.49 10.56
C LEU A 222 13.46 -6.81 9.76
N GLY A 223 14.26 -6.91 8.69
CA GLY A 223 14.27 -8.06 7.77
C GLY A 223 15.56 -8.89 7.75
N THR A 224 16.58 -8.58 8.53
CA THR A 224 17.86 -9.31 8.47
C THR A 224 18.60 -9.34 9.81
N GLU A 225 18.13 -10.13 10.78
CA GLU A 225 19.01 -10.69 11.83
C GLU A 225 18.52 -12.09 12.23
N THR A 226 18.94 -13.10 11.46
CA THR A 226 19.22 -14.45 11.95
C THR A 226 20.49 -14.93 11.27
N GLY A 227 21.55 -15.10 12.06
CA GLY A 227 22.88 -15.54 11.66
C GLY A 227 23.88 -15.22 12.74
#